data_AF-A0A7X1GZL3-F1
#
_entry.id   AF-A0A7X1GZL3-F1
#
_cell.length_a   1.000
_cell.length_b   1.000
_cell.length_c   1.000
_cell.angle_alpha   90.00
_cell.angle_beta   90.00
_cell.angle_gamma   90.00
#
_symmetry.space_group_name_H-M   'P 1'
#
loop_
_entity.id
_entity.type
_entity.pdbx_description
1 polymer ?
#
loop_
_entity_poly.entity_id
_entity_poly.type
_entity_poly.pdbx_seq_one_letter_code
_entity_poly.pdbx_strand_id
1 'polypeptide(L)' 'MKNKYIKRAKITEVKFRQLIKLFIHDLDAQTIASLTNLNRNTVNRYLTLIRERIAEHCETQS' A
#
# COMPACT_ATOMS: atom_id res chain seq x y z
N MET A 1 -15.84 -6.52 -8.48
CA MET A 1 -15.37 -7.00 -7.16
C MET A 1 -14.92 -5.81 -6.32
N LYS A 2 -15.44 -5.68 -5.10
CA LYS A 2 -15.10 -4.59 -4.17
C LYS A 2 -13.81 -4.97 -3.44
N ASN A 3 -12.81 -4.09 -3.44
CA ASN A 3 -11.54 -4.33 -2.75
C ASN A 3 -11.79 -4.50 -1.24
N LYS A 4 -11.45 -5.66 -0.67
CA LYS A 4 -11.66 -5.94 0.77
C LYS A 4 -10.79 -5.11 1.70
N TYR A 5 -9.64 -4.64 1.21
CA TYR A 5 -8.64 -3.92 2.00
C TYR A 5 -8.84 -2.42 1.97
N ILE A 6 -9.49 -1.88 0.93
CA ILE A 6 -9.64 -0.44 0.76
C ILE A 6 -11.08 -0.09 0.41
N LYS A 7 -11.70 0.74 1.25
CA LYS A 7 -13.04 1.28 0.99
C LYS A 7 -12.98 2.44 0.00
N ARG A 8 -13.91 2.45 -0.97
CA ARG A 8 -14.14 3.57 -1.93
C ARG A 8 -12.93 3.97 -2.80
N ALA A 9 -11.96 3.07 -3.00
CA ALA A 9 -10.82 3.34 -3.86
C ALA A 9 -11.00 2.78 -5.28
N LYS A 10 -10.47 3.49 -6.28
CA LYS A 10 -10.43 3.05 -7.69
C LYS A 10 -9.36 1.97 -7.96
N ILE A 11 -8.55 1.61 -6.96
CA ILE A 11 -7.53 0.58 -7.08
C ILE A 11 -8.17 -0.82 -6.95
N THR A 12 -7.89 -1.67 -7.93
CA THR A 12 -8.32 -3.07 -7.90
C THR A 12 -7.62 -3.81 -6.77
N GLU A 13 -8.25 -4.86 -6.26
CA GLU A 13 -7.66 -5.68 -5.20
C GLU A 13 -6.32 -6.31 -5.64
N VAL A 14 -6.23 -6.74 -6.91
CA VAL A 14 -5.00 -7.31 -7.49
C VAL A 14 -3.85 -6.31 -7.42
N LYS A 15 -4.08 -5.07 -7.87
CA LYS A 15 -3.05 -4.01 -7.80
C LYS A 15 -2.68 -3.66 -6.36
N PHE A 16 -3.64 -3.68 -5.44
CA PHE A 16 -3.34 -3.45 -4.03
C PHE A 16 -2.48 -4.56 -3.42
N ARG A 17 -2.80 -5.84 -3.70
CA ARG A 17 -1.97 -6.97 -3.27
C ARG A 17 -0.56 -6.90 -3.86
N GLN A 18 -0.44 -6.49 -5.12
CA GLN A 18 0.86 -6.28 -5.76
C GLN A 18 1.66 -5.17 -5.06
N LEU A 19 1.02 -4.03 -4.76
CA LEU A 19 1.63 -2.94 -3.99
C LEU A 19 2.17 -3.43 -2.65
N ILE A 20 1.39 -4.22 -1.91
CA ILE A 20 1.83 -4.79 -0.62
C ILE A 20 3.04 -5.71 -0.81
N LYS A 21 3.03 -6.61 -1.81
CA LYS A 21 4.18 -7.48 -2.08
C LYS A 21 5.46 -6.68 -2.34
N LEU A 22 5.37 -5.64 -3.18
CA LEU A 22 6.52 -4.80 -3.50
C LEU A 22 7.00 -3.99 -2.29
N PHE A 23 6.08 -3.53 -1.44
CA PHE A 23 6.42 -2.88 -0.18
C PHE A 23 7.17 -3.80 0.79
N ILE A 24 6.77 -5.08 0.88
CA ILE A 24 7.46 -6.07 1.72
C ILE A 24 8.88 -6.35 1.20
N HIS A 25 9.10 -6.22 -0.11
CA HIS A 25 10.44 -6.29 -0.72
C HIS A 25 11.26 -5.00 -0.58
N ASP A 26 10.81 -4.07 0.28
CA ASP A 26 11.48 -2.79 0.58
C ASP A 26 11.71 -1.90 -0.65
N LEU A 27 10.82 -2.01 -1.65
CA LEU A 27 10.87 -1.15 -2.83
C LEU A 27 10.33 0.25 -2.51
N ASP A 28 10.93 1.24 -3.15
CA ASP A 28 10.54 2.64 -2.99
C ASP A 28 9.25 2.97 -3.77
N ALA A 29 8.62 4.10 -3.41
CA ALA A 29 7.35 4.49 -3.99
C ALA A 29 7.41 4.75 -5.50
N GLN A 30 8.56 5.19 -6.03
CA GLN A 30 8.72 5.43 -7.46
C GLN A 30 8.76 4.11 -8.24
N THR A 31 9.54 3.13 -7.76
CA THR A 31 9.59 1.80 -8.37
C THR A 31 8.24 1.11 -8.30
N ILE A 32 7.57 1.16 -7.14
CA ILE A 32 6.23 0.57 -6.98
C ILE A 32 5.22 1.22 -7.93
N ALA A 33 5.25 2.55 -8.08
CA ALA A 33 4.36 3.27 -9.00
C ALA A 33 4.56 2.83 -10.45
N SER A 34 5.81 2.68 -10.87
CA SER A 34 6.18 2.18 -12.20
C SER A 34 5.68 0.74 -12.42
N LEU A 35 5.98 -0.17 -11.49
CA LEU A 35 5.63 -1.60 -11.60
C LEU A 35 4.13 -1.89 -11.50
N THR A 36 3.37 -1.06 -10.81
CA THR A 36 1.91 -1.23 -10.63
C THR A 36 1.09 -0.37 -11.60
N ASN A 37 1.76 0.48 -12.38
CA ASN A 37 1.15 1.54 -13.19
C ASN A 37 0.10 2.31 -12.37
N LEU A 38 0.53 2.83 -11.23
CA LEU A 38 -0.25 3.67 -10.32
C LEU A 38 0.41 5.04 -10.21
N ASN A 39 -0.39 6.04 -9.86
CA ASN A 39 0.16 7.35 -9.56
C ASN A 39 1.07 7.28 -8.32
N ARG A 40 2.29 7.84 -8.40
CA ARG A 40 3.27 7.87 -7.31
C ARG A 40 2.71 8.47 -6.02
N ASN A 41 1.88 9.50 -6.09
CA ASN A 41 1.23 10.10 -4.92
C ASN A 41 0.23 9.14 -4.28
N THR A 42 -0.50 8.37 -5.10
CA THR A 42 -1.39 7.31 -4.62
C THR A 42 -0.61 6.22 -3.90
N VAL A 43 0.52 5.77 -4.46
CA VAL A 43 1.41 4.79 -3.83
C VAL A 43 1.94 5.33 -2.51
N ASN A 44 2.52 6.54 -2.50
CA ASN A 44 3.03 7.19 -1.29
C ASN A 44 1.98 7.28 -0.19
N ARG A 45 0.74 7.66 -0.52
CA ARG A 45 -0.36 7.69 0.45
C ARG A 45 -0.60 6.31 1.06
N TYR A 46 -0.64 5.25 0.25
CA TYR A 46 -0.83 3.90 0.78
C TYR A 46 0.34 3.43 1.62
N LEU A 47 1.59 3.68 1.20
CA LEU A 47 2.76 3.30 1.99
C LEU A 47 2.78 4.00 3.35
N THR A 48 2.39 5.28 3.39
CA THR A 48 2.29 6.05 4.64
C THR A 48 1.27 5.43 5.58
N LEU A 49 0.03 5.21 5.11
CA LEU A 49 -1.04 4.57 5.90
C LEU A 49 -0.66 3.17 6.39
N ILE A 50 0.08 2.40 5.58
CA ILE A 50 0.57 1.07 5.99
C ILE A 50 1.58 1.19 7.12
N ARG A 51 2.55 2.12 7.02
CA ARG A 51 3.55 2.35 8.06
C ARG A 51 2.93 2.84 9.36
N GLU A 52 1.99 3.77 9.29
CA GLU A 52 1.22 4.25 10.45
C GLU A 52 0.51 3.09 11.14
N ARG A 53 -0.18 2.23 10.38
CA ARG A 53 -0.88 1.07 10.93
C ARG A 53 0.07 0.06 11.59
N ILE A 54 1.27 -0.14 11.04
CA ILE A 54 2.31 -0.98 11.63
C ILE A 54 2.80 -0.37 12.95
N ALA A 55 3.11 0.93 12.95
CA ALA A 55 3.55 1.64 14.14
C ALA A 55 2.51 1.55 15.27
N GLU A 56 1.23 1.84 14.97
CA GLU A 56 0.11 1.65 15.91
C GLU A 56 0.08 0.22 16.48
N HIS A 57 0.30 -0.79 15.64
CA HIS A 57 0.29 -2.17 16.11
C HIS A 57 1.47 -2.48 17.04
N CYS A 58 2.66 -1.99 16.71
CA CYS A 58 3.84 -2.13 17.57
C CYS A 58 3.65 -1.48 18.93
N GLU A 59 3.07 -0.27 18.98
CA GLU A 59 2.75 0.43 20.23
C GLU A 59 1.72 -0.34 21.08
N THR A 60 0.71 -0.96 20.45
CA THR A 60 -0.29 -1.76 21.18
C THR A 60 0.24 -3.10 21.72
N GLN A 61 1.38 -3.58 21.22
CA GLN A 61 1.99 -4.85 21.63
C GLN A 61 3.18 -4.68 22.59
N SER A 62 3.55 -3.43 22.91
CA SER A 62 4.60 -3.08 23.87
C SER A 62 3.99 -2.84 25.26
#